data_AF-A0A955V467-F1
#
_entry.id   AF-A0A955V467-F1
#
_cell.length_a   1.000
_cell.length_b   1.000
_cell.length_c   1.000
_cell.angle_alpha   90.00
_cell.angle_beta   90.00
_cell.angle_gamma   90.00
#
_symmetry.space_group_name_H-M   'P 1'
#
loop_
_entity.id
_entity.type
_entity.pdbx_description
1 polymer ?
#
loop_
_entity_poly.entity_id
_entity_poly.type
_entity_poly.pdbx_seq_one_letter_code
_entity_poly.pdbx_strand_id
1 'polypeptide(L)'
;MPTTKNRRPLIIALAMTAVVAGAVIAFLGTRGAGHEPGADARPTAAAGFGDEDVKAELWTKLARYRETYLAGWDDAFKTGKPRAITIVKAFKAVAEKVTGPDGFWRDEVPNNLLACHQNPDSAPCGRLEASDEELGKGDDLVREIERLDDSRADVWLQRNGERLVTYLDTMVPESPDEAAMQRTAFYTQRIAPNVAGTK
;
A
#
# COMPACT_ATOMS: atom_id res chain seq x y z
N MET A 1 46.56 -26.42 43.11
CA MET A 1 45.96 -26.06 41.81
C MET A 1 44.73 -25.19 42.07
N PRO A 2 44.83 -23.87 41.89
CA PRO A 2 43.76 -22.93 42.24
C PRO A 2 42.70 -22.81 41.12
N THR A 3 41.45 -22.71 41.56
CA THR A 3 40.22 -22.57 40.78
C THR A 3 39.88 -21.10 40.53
N THR A 4 39.78 -20.69 39.27
CA THR A 4 39.29 -19.36 38.87
C THR A 4 37.83 -19.43 38.42
N LYS A 5 36.93 -18.90 39.25
CA LYS A 5 35.49 -18.79 39.01
C LYS A 5 35.20 -17.40 38.44
N ASN A 6 35.00 -17.29 37.13
CA ASN A 6 34.65 -16.05 36.45
C ASN A 6 33.21 -15.63 36.80
N ARG A 7 33.04 -14.48 37.47
CA ARG A 7 31.76 -13.79 37.65
C ARG A 7 31.68 -12.65 36.64
N ARG A 8 30.68 -12.65 35.77
CA ARG A 8 30.33 -11.49 34.92
C ARG A 8 29.13 -10.76 35.55
N PRO A 9 29.17 -9.43 35.72
CA PRO A 9 28.01 -8.66 36.15
C PRO A 9 27.06 -8.37 34.98
N LEU A 10 25.78 -8.55 35.26
CA LEU A 10 24.63 -8.21 34.43
C LEU A 10 24.40 -6.70 34.53
N ILE A 11 24.55 -5.95 33.43
CA ILE A 11 24.19 -4.53 33.36
C ILE A 11 22.94 -4.41 32.47
N ILE A 12 21.79 -4.24 33.11
CA ILE A 12 20.53 -3.84 32.47
C ILE A 12 20.53 -2.31 32.50
N ALA A 13 20.68 -1.69 31.32
CA ALA A 13 20.42 -0.26 31.13
C ALA A 13 19.09 -0.14 30.37
N LEU A 14 18.04 0.20 31.11
CA LEU A 14 16.72 0.52 30.59
C LEU A 14 16.46 1.97 30.97
N ALA A 15 16.47 2.86 29.98
CA ALA A 15 16.18 4.26 30.20
C ALA A 15 15.59 4.92 28.94
N MET A 16 14.31 5.29 29.09
CA MET A 16 13.63 6.48 28.53
C MET A 16 13.40 6.47 27.00
N THR A 17 12.31 6.98 26.42
CA THR A 17 11.28 7.95 26.81
C THR A 17 10.20 7.89 25.73
N ALA A 18 8.91 8.06 26.05
CA ALA A 18 8.02 8.92 25.25
C ALA A 18 6.69 9.12 26.00
N VAL A 19 6.45 10.38 26.33
CA VAL A 19 5.28 10.93 27.01
C VAL A 19 4.07 10.84 26.09
N VAL A 20 3.02 10.12 26.50
CA VAL A 20 1.71 10.20 25.85
C VAL A 20 0.96 11.36 26.48
N ALA A 21 0.92 12.50 25.79
CA ALA A 21 0.03 13.60 26.11
C ALA A 21 -1.41 13.21 25.73
N GLY A 22 -2.14 12.63 26.69
CA GLY A 22 -3.58 12.40 26.58
C GLY A 22 -4.33 13.72 26.72
N ALA A 23 -4.89 14.21 25.61
CA ALA A 23 -5.86 15.30 25.64
C ALA A 23 -7.16 14.83 26.29
N VAL A 24 -7.46 15.37 27.45
CA VAL A 24 -8.76 15.30 28.13
C VAL A 24 -9.71 16.25 27.39
N ILE A 25 -10.68 15.72 26.65
CA ILE A 25 -11.85 16.50 26.25
C ILE A 25 -12.95 16.22 27.27
N ALA A 26 -13.14 17.18 28.17
CA ALA A 26 -14.31 17.28 29.01
C ALA A 26 -15.51 17.72 28.15
N PHE A 27 -16.58 16.94 28.15
CA PHE A 27 -17.91 17.45 27.80
C PHE A 27 -18.94 16.89 28.78
N LEU A 28 -19.18 17.66 29.84
CA LEU A 28 -20.28 17.44 30.76
C LEU A 28 -21.47 18.33 30.35
N GLY A 29 -22.56 17.69 29.97
CA GLY A 29 -23.92 18.08 30.38
C GLY A 29 -24.73 18.97 29.43
N THR A 30 -25.78 18.42 28.84
CA THR A 30 -27.17 18.69 29.24
C THR A 30 -28.10 17.59 28.71
N ARG A 31 -29.00 17.10 29.58
CA ARG A 31 -30.16 16.25 29.23
C ARG A 31 -31.34 17.17 28.90
N GLY A 32 -32.09 16.90 27.84
CA GLY A 32 -33.41 17.53 27.61
C GLY A 32 -33.95 17.37 26.18
N ALA A 33 -34.87 16.41 26.04
CA ALA A 33 -35.85 16.12 24.97
C ALA A 33 -36.09 17.09 23.79
N GLY A 34 -36.26 16.50 22.60
CA GLY A 34 -37.22 16.95 21.58
C GLY A 34 -36.75 16.84 20.11
N HIS A 35 -37.50 16.07 19.28
CA HIS A 35 -37.61 16.09 17.79
C HIS A 35 -36.30 16.00 16.97
N GLU A 36 -36.14 15.29 15.85
CA GLU A 36 -36.86 14.37 14.97
C GLU A 36 -35.76 13.80 14.01
N PRO A 37 -36.02 12.76 13.19
CA PRO A 37 -34.98 12.07 12.44
C PRO A 37 -34.60 12.77 11.13
N GLY A 38 -33.32 12.75 10.77
CA GLY A 38 -32.86 13.01 9.40
C GLY A 38 -31.65 13.91 9.31
N ALA A 39 -30.56 13.35 8.79
CA ALA A 39 -29.70 13.96 7.76
C ALA A 39 -28.40 13.14 7.70
N ASP A 40 -28.28 12.37 6.62
CA ASP A 40 -27.05 12.09 5.90
C ASP A 40 -25.75 12.38 6.66
N ALA A 41 -25.22 11.37 7.34
CA ALA A 41 -23.82 11.33 7.72
C ALA A 41 -22.98 11.27 6.43
N ARG A 42 -22.71 12.43 5.83
CA ARG A 42 -21.62 12.56 4.86
C ARG A 42 -20.33 12.13 5.56
N PRO A 43 -19.49 11.29 4.95
CA PRO A 43 -18.17 11.03 5.50
C PRO A 43 -17.45 12.37 5.61
N THR A 44 -17.00 12.68 6.82
CA THR A 44 -16.11 13.80 7.12
C THR A 44 -14.92 13.66 6.18
N ALA A 45 -14.77 14.60 5.24
CA ALA A 45 -13.55 14.71 4.47
C ALA A 45 -12.42 14.85 5.50
N ALA A 46 -11.57 13.83 5.58
CA ALA A 46 -10.25 13.99 6.17
C ALA A 46 -9.64 15.24 5.52
N ALA A 47 -8.85 16.00 6.29
CA ALA A 47 -8.05 17.09 5.76
C ALA A 47 -7.05 16.51 4.75
N GLY A 48 -7.54 16.25 3.53
CA GLY A 48 -6.80 15.68 2.43
C GLY A 48 -5.95 16.77 1.82
N PHE A 49 -4.74 16.38 1.45
CA PHE A 49 -3.79 17.09 0.60
C PHE A 49 -4.48 18.03 -0.41
N GLY A 50 -3.90 19.21 -0.65
CA GLY A 50 -4.36 20.07 -1.74
C GLY A 50 -4.23 19.35 -3.09
N ASP A 51 -5.11 19.67 -4.04
CA ASP A 51 -5.17 18.98 -5.34
C ASP A 51 -3.83 18.93 -6.10
N GLU A 52 -3.01 19.98 -5.98
CA GLU A 52 -1.69 20.03 -6.62
C GLU A 52 -0.68 19.12 -5.90
N ASP A 53 -0.82 18.95 -4.58
CA ASP A 53 0.07 18.13 -3.74
C ASP A 53 -0.10 16.64 -4.08
N VAL A 54 -1.35 16.16 -4.21
CA VAL A 54 -1.63 14.75 -4.54
C VAL A 54 -1.09 14.36 -5.91
N LYS A 55 -1.25 15.24 -6.91
CA LYS A 55 -0.75 14.98 -8.27
C LYS A 55 0.77 14.92 -8.29
N ALA A 56 1.42 15.87 -7.62
CA ALA A 56 2.87 15.93 -7.54
C ALA A 56 3.45 14.73 -6.77
N GLU A 57 2.82 14.35 -5.66
CA GLU A 57 3.21 13.18 -4.87
C GLU A 57 3.06 11.89 -5.69
N LEU A 58 1.90 11.67 -6.31
CA LEU A 58 1.66 10.46 -7.09
C LEU A 58 2.63 10.37 -8.27
N TRP A 59 2.89 11.49 -8.97
CA TRP A 59 3.87 11.51 -10.05
C TRP A 59 5.29 11.20 -9.57
N THR A 60 5.68 11.76 -8.42
CA THR A 60 6.99 11.50 -7.80
C THR A 60 7.13 10.03 -7.41
N LYS A 61 6.07 9.39 -6.90
CA LYS A 61 6.07 7.95 -6.59
C LYS A 61 6.14 7.11 -7.86
N LEU A 62 5.36 7.43 -8.88
CA LEU A 62 5.39 6.73 -10.18
C LEU A 62 6.78 6.80 -10.84
N ALA A 63 7.52 7.89 -10.65
CA ALA A 63 8.88 8.02 -11.17
C ALA A 63 9.85 6.97 -10.62
N ARG A 64 9.62 6.41 -9.42
CA ARG A 64 10.43 5.30 -8.88
C ARG A 64 10.32 4.02 -9.70
N TYR A 65 9.20 3.86 -10.41
CA TYR A 65 8.86 2.69 -11.21
C TYR A 65 9.17 2.89 -12.70
N ARG A 66 9.86 3.98 -13.05
CA ARG A 66 10.18 4.37 -14.42
C ARG A 66 10.92 3.28 -15.20
N GLU A 67 11.92 2.68 -14.58
CA GLU A 67 12.81 1.73 -15.25
C GLU A 67 12.26 0.29 -15.22
N THR A 68 11.30 0.00 -14.34
CA THR A 68 10.76 -1.34 -14.12
C THR A 68 9.40 -1.51 -14.79
N TYR A 69 8.36 -0.91 -14.23
CA TYR A 69 6.99 -1.08 -14.72
C TYR A 69 6.64 -0.09 -15.83
N LEU A 70 7.32 1.04 -15.91
CA LEU A 70 7.03 2.12 -16.85
C LEU A 70 8.08 2.27 -17.95
N ALA A 71 8.82 1.21 -18.27
CA ALA A 71 9.71 1.17 -19.42
C ALA A 71 8.92 1.49 -20.71
N GLY A 72 9.20 2.64 -21.32
CA GLY A 72 8.43 3.20 -22.45
C GLY A 72 7.68 4.50 -22.14
N TRP A 73 7.63 4.94 -20.87
CA TRP A 73 7.02 6.22 -20.45
C TRP A 73 8.04 7.36 -20.33
N ASP A 74 9.28 7.16 -20.77
CA ASP A 74 10.38 8.12 -20.58
C ASP A 74 10.05 9.54 -21.02
N ASP A 75 9.36 9.69 -22.14
CA ASP A 75 8.97 10.99 -22.66
C ASP A 75 7.94 11.71 -21.77
N ALA A 76 7.03 10.97 -21.13
CA ALA A 76 6.07 11.54 -20.20
C ALA A 76 6.78 12.14 -18.97
N PHE A 77 7.83 11.48 -18.48
CA PHE A 77 8.63 11.94 -17.34
C PHE A 77 9.56 13.10 -17.65
N LYS A 78 9.77 13.47 -18.93
CA LYS A 78 10.46 14.72 -19.28
C LYS A 78 9.63 15.97 -18.94
N THR A 79 8.31 15.80 -18.78
CA THR A 79 7.41 16.91 -18.41
C THR A 79 7.30 17.00 -16.88
N GLY A 80 7.82 18.08 -16.29
CA GLY A 80 7.79 18.28 -14.83
C GLY A 80 6.38 18.48 -14.23
N LYS A 81 5.38 18.81 -15.06
CA LYS A 81 3.97 18.95 -14.65
C LYS A 81 3.06 18.17 -15.62
N PRO A 82 2.94 16.84 -15.46
CA PRO A 82 2.10 16.03 -16.34
C PRO A 82 0.61 16.38 -16.18
N ARG A 83 -0.18 16.14 -17.24
CA ARG A 83 -1.66 16.23 -17.15
C ARG A 83 -2.20 15.11 -16.26
N ALA A 84 -3.33 15.32 -15.59
CA ALA A 84 -3.94 14.31 -14.73
C ALA A 84 -4.18 12.98 -15.46
N ILE A 85 -4.65 13.03 -16.71
CA ILE A 85 -4.84 11.82 -17.52
C ILE A 85 -3.53 11.04 -17.75
N THR A 86 -2.39 11.73 -17.84
CA THR A 86 -1.08 11.09 -17.99
C THR A 86 -0.69 10.36 -16.70
N ILE A 87 -0.91 10.98 -15.54
CA ILE A 87 -0.64 10.39 -14.23
C ILE A 87 -1.48 9.11 -14.04
N VAL A 88 -2.79 9.17 -14.27
CA VAL A 88 -3.68 8.01 -14.07
C VAL A 88 -3.41 6.89 -15.06
N LYS A 89 -3.05 7.18 -16.32
CA LYS A 89 -2.66 6.14 -17.29
C LYS A 89 -1.31 5.50 -16.94
N ALA A 90 -0.35 6.27 -16.40
CA ALA A 90 0.89 5.70 -15.88
C ALA A 90 0.61 4.79 -14.69
N PHE A 91 -0.22 5.24 -13.73
CA PHE A 91 -0.67 4.38 -12.63
C PHE A 91 -1.32 3.08 -13.14
N LYS A 92 -2.23 3.18 -14.11
CA LYS A 92 -2.89 2.02 -14.72
C LYS A 92 -1.86 1.01 -15.23
N ALA A 93 -0.85 1.46 -15.98
CA ALA A 93 0.19 0.59 -16.53
C ALA A 93 1.00 -0.12 -15.42
N VAL A 94 1.25 0.55 -14.29
CA VAL A 94 1.85 -0.10 -13.11
C VAL A 94 0.92 -1.14 -12.53
N ALA A 95 -0.35 -0.79 -12.28
CA ALA A 95 -1.33 -1.70 -11.67
C ALA A 95 -1.58 -2.96 -12.52
N GLU A 96 -1.68 -2.83 -13.85
CA GLU A 96 -1.78 -3.96 -14.79
C GLU A 96 -0.59 -4.92 -14.64
N LYS A 97 0.63 -4.39 -14.56
CA LYS A 97 1.84 -5.22 -14.42
C LYS A 97 2.02 -5.83 -13.04
N VAL A 98 1.38 -5.29 -12.01
CA VAL A 98 1.59 -5.71 -10.61
C VAL A 98 0.50 -6.65 -10.14
N THR A 99 -0.77 -6.26 -10.27
CA THR A 99 -1.92 -7.07 -9.81
C THR A 99 -2.86 -7.50 -10.93
N GLY A 100 -2.58 -7.15 -12.19
CA GLY A 100 -3.38 -7.63 -13.31
C GLY A 100 -3.38 -9.16 -13.42
N PRO A 101 -4.23 -9.75 -14.28
CA PRO A 101 -4.33 -11.21 -14.43
C PRO A 101 -2.98 -11.88 -14.72
N ASP A 102 -2.16 -11.26 -15.57
CA ASP A 102 -0.80 -11.69 -15.90
C ASP A 102 0.26 -10.85 -15.15
N GLY A 103 -0.13 -10.22 -14.04
CA GLY A 103 0.71 -9.32 -13.25
C GLY A 103 1.62 -10.06 -12.27
N PHE A 104 2.60 -9.34 -11.74
CA PHE A 104 3.62 -9.84 -10.81
C PHE A 104 3.06 -10.75 -9.70
N TRP A 105 2.04 -10.29 -8.96
CA TRP A 105 1.49 -11.05 -7.84
C TRP A 105 0.72 -12.31 -8.23
N ARG A 106 0.22 -12.38 -9.46
CA ARG A 106 -0.67 -13.46 -9.91
C ARG A 106 0.00 -14.44 -10.86
N ASP A 107 1.11 -14.04 -11.47
CA ASP A 107 1.89 -14.88 -12.38
C ASP A 107 3.29 -15.14 -11.84
N GLU A 108 4.14 -14.11 -11.77
CA GLU A 108 5.56 -14.25 -11.41
C GLU A 108 5.76 -14.83 -10.00
N VAL A 109 5.06 -14.28 -9.00
CA VAL A 109 5.20 -14.71 -7.60
C VAL A 109 4.83 -16.19 -7.41
N PRO A 110 3.62 -16.66 -7.80
CA PRO A 110 3.26 -18.06 -7.58
C PRO A 110 4.08 -19.02 -8.44
N ASN A 111 4.43 -18.65 -9.68
CA ASN A 111 5.07 -19.57 -10.60
C ASN A 111 6.58 -19.67 -10.40
N ASN A 112 7.26 -18.52 -10.27
CA ASN A 112 8.72 -18.45 -10.33
C ASN A 112 9.34 -18.22 -8.94
N LEU A 113 8.71 -17.43 -8.08
CA LEU A 113 9.31 -17.05 -6.79
C LEU A 113 8.93 -18.01 -5.65
N LEU A 114 7.66 -18.39 -5.55
CA LEU A 114 7.16 -19.32 -4.53
C LEU A 114 7.06 -20.77 -5.05
N ALA A 115 7.14 -20.96 -6.37
CA ALA A 115 7.03 -22.27 -7.03
C ALA A 115 5.82 -23.08 -6.54
N CYS A 116 4.64 -22.44 -6.45
CA CYS A 116 3.41 -23.04 -5.93
C CYS A 116 2.97 -24.28 -6.71
N HIS A 117 3.35 -24.42 -7.98
CA HIS A 117 3.13 -25.63 -8.75
C HIS A 117 3.87 -26.87 -8.20
N GLN A 118 4.98 -26.68 -7.46
CA GLN A 118 5.75 -27.76 -6.83
C GLN A 118 5.28 -28.05 -5.41
N ASN A 119 4.80 -27.01 -4.70
CA ASN A 119 4.34 -27.12 -3.33
C ASN A 119 3.08 -26.26 -3.08
N PRO A 120 1.92 -26.71 -3.61
CA PRO A 120 0.68 -25.92 -3.56
C PRO A 120 0.18 -25.72 -2.13
N ASP A 121 0.43 -26.69 -1.25
CA ASP A 121 0.00 -26.65 0.16
C ASP A 121 0.91 -25.81 1.06
N SER A 122 1.95 -25.17 0.49
CA SER A 122 2.80 -24.29 1.27
C SER A 122 2.01 -23.08 1.79
N ALA A 123 2.25 -22.69 3.04
CA ALA A 123 1.53 -21.59 3.67
C ALA A 123 1.59 -20.26 2.88
N PRO A 124 2.71 -19.88 2.23
CA PRO A 124 2.75 -18.70 1.36
C PRO A 124 1.82 -18.80 0.15
N CYS A 125 1.73 -19.97 -0.51
CA CYS A 125 0.87 -20.19 -1.67
C CYS A 125 -0.61 -20.12 -1.29
N GLY A 126 -1.03 -20.78 -0.20
CA GLY A 126 -2.41 -20.70 0.28
C GLY A 126 -2.82 -19.28 0.73
N ARG A 127 -1.88 -18.49 1.26
CA ARG A 127 -2.14 -17.07 1.60
C ARG A 127 -2.26 -16.18 0.38
N LEU A 128 -1.45 -16.42 -0.64
CA LEU A 128 -1.54 -15.70 -1.91
C LEU A 128 -2.89 -15.97 -2.57
N GLU A 129 -3.32 -17.24 -2.64
CA GLU A 129 -4.63 -17.63 -3.13
C GLU A 129 -5.76 -16.97 -2.33
N ALA A 130 -5.69 -17.00 -0.99
CA ALA A 130 -6.67 -16.36 -0.12
C ALA A 130 -6.71 -14.82 -0.25
N SER A 131 -5.73 -14.22 -0.91
CA SER A 131 -5.64 -12.76 -1.13
C SER A 131 -6.18 -12.33 -2.50
N ASP A 132 -6.77 -13.24 -3.29
CA ASP A 132 -7.18 -12.92 -4.67
C ASP A 132 -8.21 -11.78 -4.76
N GLU A 133 -9.13 -11.67 -3.81
CA GLU A 133 -10.07 -10.54 -3.74
C GLU A 133 -9.34 -9.20 -3.56
N GLU A 134 -8.30 -9.17 -2.72
CA GLU A 134 -7.50 -7.95 -2.49
C GLU A 134 -6.67 -7.58 -3.72
N LEU A 135 -6.09 -8.58 -4.40
CA LEU A 135 -5.40 -8.39 -5.68
C LEU A 135 -6.36 -7.86 -6.75
N GLY A 136 -7.61 -8.34 -6.77
CA GLY A 136 -8.65 -7.92 -7.71
C GLY A 136 -9.05 -6.44 -7.60
N LYS A 137 -8.80 -5.79 -6.45
CA LYS A 137 -9.03 -4.33 -6.29
C LYS A 137 -8.16 -3.49 -7.23
N GLY A 138 -7.00 -4.03 -7.66
CA GLY A 138 -6.19 -3.40 -8.69
C GLY A 138 -6.85 -3.46 -10.07
N ASP A 139 -7.49 -4.57 -10.42
CA ASP A 139 -8.25 -4.69 -11.68
C ASP A 139 -9.45 -3.74 -11.71
N ASP A 140 -10.11 -3.55 -10.56
CA ASP A 140 -11.19 -2.56 -10.44
C ASP A 140 -10.68 -1.15 -10.76
N LEU A 141 -9.55 -0.75 -10.19
CA LEU A 141 -8.90 0.53 -10.49
C LEU A 141 -8.55 0.67 -11.98
N VAL A 142 -7.96 -0.38 -12.55
CA VAL A 142 -7.62 -0.43 -13.98
C VAL A 142 -8.87 -0.21 -14.84
N ARG A 143 -9.94 -0.97 -14.58
CA ARG A 143 -11.23 -0.85 -15.30
C ARG A 143 -11.93 0.49 -15.11
N GLU A 144 -11.79 1.12 -13.95
CA GLU A 144 -12.27 2.49 -13.72
C GLU A 144 -11.51 3.49 -14.62
N ILE A 145 -10.18 3.39 -14.66
CA ILE A 145 -9.32 4.28 -15.44
C ILE A 145 -9.52 4.09 -16.96
N GLU A 146 -9.77 2.88 -17.44
CA GLU A 146 -10.05 2.62 -18.87
C GLU A 146 -11.26 3.38 -19.41
N ARG A 147 -12.28 3.56 -18.56
CA ARG A 147 -13.52 4.26 -18.92
C ARG A 147 -13.43 5.77 -18.72
N LEU A 148 -12.27 6.26 -18.28
CA LEU A 148 -12.02 7.66 -17.99
C LEU A 148 -11.56 8.38 -19.26
N ASP A 149 -12.19 9.52 -19.53
CA ASP A 149 -11.75 10.46 -20.56
C ASP A 149 -10.87 11.57 -19.96
N ASP A 150 -10.17 12.31 -20.82
CA ASP A 150 -9.29 13.39 -20.42
C ASP A 150 -10.01 14.47 -19.57
N SER A 151 -11.29 14.75 -19.84
CA SER A 151 -12.04 15.84 -19.20
C SER A 151 -12.43 15.54 -17.75
N ARG A 152 -12.59 14.26 -17.40
CA ARG A 152 -12.91 13.83 -16.03
C ARG A 152 -11.68 13.43 -15.21
N ALA A 153 -10.51 13.37 -15.83
CA ALA A 153 -9.29 12.86 -15.19
C ALA A 153 -8.88 13.65 -13.95
N ASP A 154 -8.97 14.98 -13.98
CA ASP A 154 -8.60 15.84 -12.85
C ASP A 154 -9.49 15.58 -11.62
N VAL A 155 -10.81 15.57 -11.81
CA VAL A 155 -11.79 15.34 -10.72
C VAL A 155 -11.69 13.92 -10.20
N TRP A 156 -11.50 12.93 -11.08
CA TRP A 156 -11.34 11.55 -10.64
C TRP A 156 -10.06 11.36 -9.83
N LEU A 157 -8.94 11.95 -10.27
CA LEU A 157 -7.66 11.88 -9.57
C LEU A 157 -7.72 12.58 -8.21
N GLN A 158 -8.40 13.73 -8.11
CA GLN A 158 -8.64 14.39 -6.83
C GLN A 158 -9.35 13.49 -5.83
N ARG A 159 -10.37 12.74 -6.28
CA ARG A 159 -11.18 11.87 -5.42
C ARG A 159 -10.48 10.56 -5.04
N ASN A 160 -9.57 10.08 -5.88
CA ASN A 160 -8.96 8.75 -5.72
C ASN A 160 -7.47 8.80 -5.38
N GLY A 161 -6.82 9.96 -5.43
CA GLY A 161 -5.36 10.03 -5.38
C GLY A 161 -4.74 9.43 -4.12
N GLU A 162 -5.35 9.60 -2.96
CA GLU A 162 -4.91 8.94 -1.71
C GLU A 162 -4.96 7.40 -1.82
N ARG A 163 -6.04 6.86 -2.42
CA ARG A 163 -6.17 5.42 -2.70
C ARG A 163 -5.07 4.93 -3.66
N LEU A 164 -4.72 5.74 -4.67
CA LEU A 164 -3.65 5.38 -5.62
C LEU A 164 -2.27 5.39 -4.94
N VAL A 165 -1.99 6.42 -4.13
CA VAL A 165 -0.75 6.50 -3.35
C VAL A 165 -0.64 5.29 -2.42
N THR A 166 -1.70 4.98 -1.68
CA THR A 166 -1.75 3.82 -0.78
C THR A 166 -1.50 2.52 -1.54
N TYR A 167 -2.10 2.36 -2.72
CA TYR A 167 -1.86 1.19 -3.57
C TYR A 167 -0.37 1.08 -3.96
N LEU A 168 0.27 2.17 -4.41
CA LEU A 168 1.69 2.17 -4.77
C LEU A 168 2.59 1.82 -3.59
N ASP A 169 2.26 2.26 -2.38
CA ASP A 169 3.04 1.98 -1.17
C ASP A 169 2.82 0.56 -0.63
N THR A 170 1.67 -0.04 -0.94
CA THR A 170 1.27 -1.34 -0.39
C THR A 170 1.62 -2.50 -1.32
N MET A 171 1.28 -2.36 -2.61
CA MET A 171 1.22 -3.47 -3.56
C MET A 171 2.41 -3.52 -4.49
N VAL A 172 3.06 -2.40 -4.79
CA VAL A 172 4.03 -2.33 -5.89
C VAL A 172 5.45 -2.54 -5.34
N PRO A 173 6.13 -3.65 -5.68
CA PRO A 173 7.54 -3.79 -5.35
C PRO A 173 8.37 -2.89 -6.27
N GLU A 174 9.50 -2.35 -5.78
CA GLU A 174 10.38 -1.45 -6.56
C GLU A 174 10.87 -2.09 -7.87
N SER A 175 11.12 -3.39 -7.84
CA SER A 175 11.51 -4.24 -8.96
C SER A 175 10.75 -5.58 -8.91
N PRO A 176 10.56 -6.27 -10.05
CA PRO A 176 9.85 -7.55 -10.09
C PRO A 176 10.77 -8.71 -9.68
N ASP A 177 11.28 -8.66 -8.45
CA ASP A 177 12.14 -9.70 -7.87
C ASP A 177 11.74 -10.03 -6.44
N GLU A 178 12.26 -11.16 -5.94
CA GLU A 178 11.94 -11.67 -4.61
C GLU A 178 12.30 -10.68 -3.49
N ALA A 179 13.45 -10.02 -3.59
CA ALA A 179 13.90 -9.12 -2.54
C ALA A 179 12.99 -7.88 -2.45
N ALA A 180 12.57 -7.32 -3.58
CA ALA A 180 11.65 -6.19 -3.63
C ALA A 180 10.22 -6.59 -3.24
N MET A 181 9.75 -7.76 -3.67
CA MET A 181 8.49 -8.36 -3.23
C MET A 181 8.42 -8.41 -1.70
N GLN A 182 9.45 -8.95 -1.05
CA GLN A 182 9.49 -9.14 0.40
C GLN A 182 9.46 -7.82 1.19
N ARG A 183 9.83 -6.69 0.56
CA ARG A 183 9.76 -5.35 1.17
C ARG A 183 8.38 -4.71 1.07
N THR A 184 7.48 -5.23 0.23
CA THR A 184 6.12 -4.66 0.09
C THR A 184 5.30 -4.84 1.36
N ALA A 185 4.40 -3.87 1.62
CA ALA A 185 3.48 -4.00 2.75
C ALA A 185 2.51 -5.18 2.54
N PHE A 186 2.09 -5.42 1.29
CA PHE A 186 1.26 -6.59 0.96
C PHE A 186 1.93 -7.90 1.36
N TYR A 187 3.19 -8.12 0.98
CA TYR A 187 3.92 -9.33 1.39
C TYR A 187 3.99 -9.47 2.90
N THR A 188 4.47 -8.43 3.58
CA THR A 188 4.71 -8.47 5.02
C THR A 188 3.44 -8.68 5.84
N GLN A 189 2.30 -8.16 5.36
CA GLN A 189 1.02 -8.24 6.09
C GLN A 189 0.17 -9.45 5.71
N ARG A 190 0.23 -9.90 4.44
CA ARG A 190 -0.66 -10.95 3.92
C ARG A 190 0.04 -12.28 3.72
N ILE A 191 1.24 -12.26 3.14
CA ILE A 191 1.92 -13.48 2.67
C ILE A 191 2.90 -14.02 3.73
N ALA A 192 3.77 -13.15 4.25
CA ALA A 192 4.84 -13.49 5.18
C ALA A 192 4.40 -14.02 6.56
N PRO A 193 3.28 -13.59 7.17
CA PRO A 193 2.99 -14.01 8.54
C PRO A 193 2.86 -15.55 8.62
N ASN A 194 3.58 -16.17 9.57
CA ASN A 194 3.65 -17.61 9.93
C ASN A 194 4.80 -18.45 9.35
N VAL A 195 6.03 -18.12 9.79
CA VAL A 195 7.10 -19.11 10.05
C VAL A 195 7.20 -19.48 11.55
N ALA A 196 6.35 -18.92 12.42
CA ALA A 196 6.36 -19.20 13.87
C ALA A 196 5.06 -19.88 14.31
N GLY A 197 4.98 -21.20 14.19
CA GLY A 197 3.79 -21.95 14.63
C GLY A 197 3.87 -23.48 14.58
N THR A 198 4.93 -24.07 14.04
CA THR A 198 5.19 -25.52 14.10
C THR A 198 6.49 -25.78 14.85
N LYS A 199 6.39 -25.85 16.18
CA LYS A 199 7.33 -26.56 17.04
C LYS A 199 6.54 -27.50 17.93
#